data_AF-A0A0W7WPB8-F1
#
_entry.id   AF-A0A0W7WPB8-F1
#
_cell.length_a   1.000
_cell.length_b   1.000
_cell.length_c   1.000
_cell.angle_alpha   90.00
_cell.angle_beta   90.00
_cell.angle_gamma   90.00
#
_symmetry.space_group_name_H-M   'P 1'
#
loop_
_entity.id
_entity.type
_entity.pdbx_description
1 polymer ?
#
loop_
_entity_poly.entity_id
_entity_poly.type
_entity_poly.pdbx_seq_one_letter_code
_entity_poly.pdbx_strand_id
1 'polypeptide(L)'
;MDGADDTLGRSAHPADSRAGLLVAWGPQAVALGVLGALGALLLRSLQAAGQLPDGLIGMLENQGGWVIVAQLGGFIAFLVLIVAQLAAVRIERAAMDGRGASGAQLLHALGLPEGWVRHLADGPRALDRDRLELVLGQHEEARLTLLRLLLVAFPTTGFIGTVLGIRTAIAPLDILAGAEGAGAGAVSGALVGVVSGLETAFDTTLVGLLMLLVGSFLLGALSMALRGMHAELLQRW
;
A
#
# COMPACT_ATOMS: atom_id res chain seq x y z
N MET A 1 -58.97 -9.72 -21.31
CA MET A 1 -58.97 -8.29 -20.92
C MET A 1 -58.50 -8.29 -19.47
N ASP A 2 -57.21 -8.52 -19.22
CA ASP A 2 -56.03 -7.69 -19.53
C ASP A 2 -55.72 -6.76 -18.36
N GLY A 3 -54.49 -6.84 -17.86
CA GLY A 3 -54.04 -6.28 -16.60
C GLY A 3 -52.75 -6.94 -16.12
N ALA A 4 -51.77 -6.98 -17.02
CA ALA A 4 -50.43 -7.49 -16.77
C ALA A 4 -49.66 -6.60 -15.77
N ASP A 5 -48.94 -7.29 -14.91
CA ASP A 5 -48.00 -6.82 -13.91
C ASP A 5 -46.78 -6.17 -14.58
N ASP A 6 -46.69 -4.84 -14.52
CA ASP A 6 -45.64 -4.04 -15.17
C ASP A 6 -44.81 -3.29 -14.13
N THR A 7 -44.03 -4.03 -13.34
CA THR A 7 -43.06 -3.45 -12.39
C THR A 7 -41.62 -3.95 -12.54
N LEU A 8 -41.33 -4.74 -13.58
CA LEU A 8 -39.97 -5.18 -13.91
C LEU A 8 -39.34 -4.28 -14.97
N GLY A 9 -38.87 -3.10 -14.58
CA GLY A 9 -38.29 -2.18 -15.56
C GLY A 9 -37.70 -0.88 -15.06
N ARG A 10 -37.10 -0.83 -13.87
CA ARG A 10 -36.20 0.29 -13.52
C ARG A 10 -34.76 -0.16 -13.69
N SER A 11 -34.26 0.03 -14.91
CA SER A 11 -32.85 -0.05 -15.24
C SER A 11 -32.05 0.86 -14.30
N ALA A 12 -31.08 0.27 -13.61
CA ALA A 12 -30.10 0.99 -12.81
C ALA A 12 -29.43 2.05 -13.70
N HIS A 13 -29.57 3.32 -13.32
CA HIS A 13 -29.00 4.42 -14.06
C HIS A 13 -27.46 4.35 -13.94
N PRO A 14 -26.68 4.37 -15.03
CA PRO A 14 -25.21 4.26 -15.01
C PRO A 14 -24.48 5.44 -14.33
N ALA A 15 -25.21 6.34 -13.67
CA ALA A 15 -24.67 7.44 -12.89
C ALA A 15 -24.30 7.04 -11.45
N ASP A 16 -24.97 6.04 -10.85
CA ASP A 16 -24.73 5.64 -9.45
C ASP A 16 -23.41 4.86 -9.26
N SER A 17 -22.94 4.16 -10.29
CA SER A 17 -21.65 3.45 -10.26
C SER A 17 -20.45 4.40 -10.23
N ARG A 18 -20.63 5.66 -10.64
CA ARG A 18 -19.55 6.67 -10.65
C ARG A 18 -19.40 7.38 -9.31
N ALA A 19 -20.46 7.46 -8.50
CA ALA A 19 -20.42 8.09 -7.18
C ALA A 19 -19.65 7.26 -6.15
N GLY A 20 -19.78 5.93 -6.17
CA GLY A 20 -19.00 5.02 -5.32
C GLY A 20 -17.52 4.93 -5.71
N LEU A 21 -17.20 5.11 -7.01
CA LEU A 21 -15.83 5.06 -7.51
C LEU A 21 -15.01 6.31 -7.15
N LEU A 22 -15.65 7.48 -6.99
CA LEU A 22 -14.96 8.73 -6.68
C LEU A 22 -14.77 8.96 -5.17
N VAL A 23 -15.59 8.33 -4.32
CA VAL A 23 -15.51 8.48 -2.85
C VAL A 23 -14.41 7.60 -2.24
N ALA A 24 -14.01 6.49 -2.87
CA ALA A 24 -12.98 5.60 -2.33
C ALA A 24 -11.53 6.05 -2.58
N TRP A 25 -11.28 6.85 -3.63
CA TRP A 25 -9.92 7.18 -4.08
C TRP A 25 -9.38 8.51 -3.54
N GLY A 26 -10.26 9.46 -3.20
CA GLY A 26 -9.88 10.82 -2.79
C GLY A 26 -8.98 10.87 -1.55
N PRO A 27 -9.39 10.28 -0.41
CA PRO A 27 -8.61 10.41 0.82
C PRO A 27 -7.27 9.68 0.77
N GLN A 28 -7.20 8.52 0.12
CA GLN A 28 -6.03 7.64 0.13
C GLN A 28 -4.94 8.08 -0.85
N ALA A 29 -5.32 8.57 -2.04
CA ALA A 29 -4.38 9.12 -3.01
C ALA A 29 -3.79 10.45 -2.53
N VAL A 30 -4.62 11.30 -1.91
CA VAL A 30 -4.16 12.54 -1.26
C VAL A 30 -3.23 12.22 -0.09
N ALA A 31 -3.57 11.22 0.74
CA ALA A 31 -2.69 10.78 1.81
C ALA A 31 -1.32 10.31 1.30
N LEU A 32 -1.26 9.55 0.20
CA LEU A 32 0.01 9.11 -0.41
C LEU A 32 0.82 10.26 -1.01
N GLY A 33 0.17 11.18 -1.72
CA GLY A 33 0.84 12.37 -2.23
C GLY A 33 1.41 13.24 -1.11
N VAL A 34 0.64 13.42 -0.04
CA VAL A 34 1.05 14.17 1.16
C VAL A 34 2.16 13.43 1.91
N LEU A 35 2.08 12.11 2.08
CA LEU A 35 3.08 11.33 2.80
C LEU A 35 4.40 11.23 2.03
N GLY A 36 4.35 11.04 0.70
CA GLY A 36 5.51 11.05 -0.17
C GLY A 36 6.18 12.42 -0.24
N ALA A 37 5.38 13.49 -0.34
CA ALA A 37 5.88 14.87 -0.29
C ALA A 37 6.49 15.18 1.07
N LEU A 38 5.83 14.83 2.18
CA LEU A 38 6.35 15.00 3.54
C LEU A 38 7.62 14.18 3.77
N GLY A 39 7.69 12.94 3.27
CA GLY A 39 8.90 12.11 3.36
C GLY A 39 10.09 12.76 2.63
N ALA A 40 9.88 13.21 1.39
CA ALA A 40 10.90 13.91 0.62
C ALA A 40 11.31 15.25 1.27
N LEU A 41 10.35 16.00 1.82
CA LEU A 41 10.61 17.27 2.50
C LEU A 41 11.34 17.06 3.83
N LEU A 42 11.01 16.00 4.56
CA LEU A 42 11.64 15.64 5.82
C LEU A 42 13.08 15.20 5.60
N LEU A 43 13.35 14.32 4.63
CA LEU A 43 14.72 13.95 4.23
C LEU A 43 15.54 15.17 3.82
N ARG A 44 14.96 16.04 2.99
CA ARG A 44 15.63 17.27 2.55
C ARG A 44 15.87 18.26 3.70
N SER A 45 14.95 18.34 4.66
CA SER A 45 15.08 19.18 5.86
C SER A 45 16.12 18.65 6.84
N LEU A 46 16.21 17.33 7.02
CA LEU A 46 17.21 16.68 7.87
C LEU A 46 18.62 16.81 7.28
N GLN A 47 18.73 16.73 5.94
CA GLN A 47 19.97 17.01 5.23
C GLN A 47 20.41 18.47 5.40
N ALA A 48 19.48 19.42 5.24
CA ALA A 48 19.76 20.84 5.43
C ALA A 48 20.12 21.21 6.88
N ALA A 49 19.61 20.45 7.85
CA ALA A 49 19.90 20.62 9.28
C ALA A 49 21.20 19.96 9.75
N GLY A 50 21.89 19.18 8.89
CA GLY A 50 23.08 18.42 9.28
C GLY A 50 22.82 17.36 10.36
N GLN A 51 21.56 16.96 10.55
CA GLN A 51 21.15 15.98 11.56
C GLN A 51 21.00 14.56 11.00
N LEU A 52 21.38 14.35 9.73
CA LEU A 52 21.47 13.01 9.19
C LEU A 52 22.58 12.26 9.96
N PRO A 53 22.29 11.09 10.54
CA PRO A 53 23.32 10.27 11.16
C PRO A 53 24.42 9.99 10.14
N ASP A 54 25.69 10.07 10.54
CA ASP A 54 26.83 9.88 9.63
C ASP A 54 26.76 8.55 8.86
N GLY A 55 26.19 7.50 9.48
CA GLY A 55 25.94 6.21 8.83
C GLY A 55 24.91 6.27 7.70
N LEU A 56 23.93 7.17 7.77
CA LEU A 56 22.91 7.36 6.73
C LEU A 56 23.47 8.19 5.57
N ILE A 57 24.37 9.14 5.85
CA ILE A 57 25.14 9.86 4.84
C ILE A 57 26.05 8.89 4.09
N GLY A 58 26.79 8.03 4.79
CA GLY A 58 27.63 7.00 4.16
C GLY A 58 26.84 5.97 3.35
N MET A 59 25.62 5.61 3.77
CA MET A 59 24.70 4.81 2.96
C MET A 59 24.25 5.55 1.70
N LEU A 60 23.87 6.82 1.79
CA LEU A 60 23.46 7.62 0.63
C LEU A 60 24.62 7.91 -0.33
N GLU A 61 25.87 7.95 0.14
CA GLU A 61 27.03 8.08 -0.74
C GLU A 61 27.35 6.77 -1.49
N ASN A 62 26.89 5.63 -0.98
CA ASN A 62 27.04 4.34 -1.66
C ASN A 62 26.00 4.18 -2.78
N GLN A 63 26.41 3.68 -3.96
CA GLN A 63 25.57 3.71 -5.17
C GLN A 63 24.25 2.93 -5.04
N GLY A 64 24.17 1.92 -4.16
CA GLY A 64 22.93 1.18 -3.88
C GLY A 64 22.16 1.64 -2.64
N GLY A 65 22.72 2.51 -1.79
CA GLY A 65 22.08 2.85 -0.52
C GLY A 65 20.82 3.70 -0.70
N TRP A 66 20.72 4.50 -1.76
CA TRP A 66 19.46 5.19 -2.11
C TRP A 66 18.31 4.22 -2.39
N VAL A 67 18.59 3.05 -2.98
CA VAL A 67 17.57 2.02 -3.24
C VAL A 67 17.07 1.44 -1.92
N ILE A 68 17.99 1.15 -0.99
CA ILE A 68 17.65 0.62 0.34
C ILE A 68 16.85 1.65 1.13
N VAL A 69 17.27 2.92 1.15
CA VAL A 69 16.55 4.01 1.82
C VAL A 69 15.15 4.19 1.25
N ALA A 70 15.00 4.13 -0.08
CA ALA A 70 13.69 4.20 -0.73
C ALA A 70 12.81 3.00 -0.36
N GLN A 71 13.36 1.78 -0.33
CA GLN A 71 12.63 0.58 0.12
C GLN A 71 12.18 0.68 1.57
N LEU A 72 13.05 1.13 2.48
CA LEU A 72 12.72 1.33 3.90
C LEU A 72 11.66 2.41 4.09
N GLY A 73 11.79 3.55 3.41
CA GLY A 73 10.80 4.63 3.45
C GLY A 73 9.43 4.17 2.93
N GLY A 74 9.41 3.44 1.80
CA GLY A 74 8.20 2.83 1.26
C GLY A 74 7.58 1.80 2.22
N PHE A 75 8.41 1.03 2.92
CA PHE A 75 7.94 0.04 3.88
C PHE A 75 7.34 0.70 5.13
N ILE A 76 7.95 1.77 5.64
CA ILE A 76 7.37 2.55 6.74
C ILE A 76 6.01 3.12 6.33
N ALA A 77 5.89 3.69 5.13
CA ALA A 77 4.61 4.16 4.60
C ALA A 77 3.56 3.03 4.51
N PHE A 78 3.98 1.86 4.05
CA PHE A 78 3.15 0.65 4.02
C PHE A 78 2.67 0.26 5.42
N LEU A 79 3.55 0.26 6.43
CA LEU A 79 3.17 -0.03 7.83
C LEU A 79 2.17 0.98 8.38
N VAL A 80 2.37 2.27 8.12
CA VAL A 80 1.44 3.33 8.52
C VAL A 80 0.05 3.10 7.90
N LEU A 81 -0.01 2.73 6.62
CA LEU A 81 -1.27 2.40 5.95
C LEU A 81 -1.93 1.15 6.56
N ILE A 82 -1.16 0.10 6.87
CA ILE A 82 -1.69 -1.09 7.56
C ILE A 82 -2.30 -0.71 8.91
N VAL A 83 -1.60 0.10 9.71
CA VAL A 83 -2.09 0.56 11.02
C VAL A 83 -3.35 1.42 10.86
N ALA A 84 -3.39 2.32 9.87
CA ALA A 84 -4.56 3.14 9.59
C ALA A 84 -5.79 2.28 9.20
N GLN A 85 -5.60 1.25 8.37
CA GLN A 85 -6.68 0.32 8.01
C GLN A 85 -7.14 -0.52 9.22
N LEU A 86 -6.21 -0.99 10.06
CA LEU A 86 -6.55 -1.69 11.30
C LEU A 86 -7.34 -0.80 12.27
N ALA A 87 -6.96 0.48 12.38
CA ALA A 87 -7.68 1.45 13.21
C ALA A 87 -9.11 1.68 12.68
N ALA A 88 -9.28 1.83 11.36
CA ALA A 88 -10.59 1.95 10.72
C ALA A 88 -11.47 0.74 11.03
N VAL A 89 -10.94 -0.48 10.89
CA VAL A 89 -11.66 -1.72 11.23
C VAL A 89 -12.06 -1.76 12.71
N ARG A 90 -11.18 -1.33 13.62
CA ARG A 90 -11.49 -1.29 15.06
C ARG A 90 -12.60 -0.29 15.38
N ILE A 91 -12.59 0.88 14.74
CA ILE A 91 -13.63 1.90 14.92
C ILE A 91 -14.97 1.36 14.40
N GLU A 92 -14.98 0.72 13.23
CA GLU A 92 -16.19 0.09 12.65
C GLU A 92 -16.75 -1.00 13.57
N ARG A 93 -15.90 -1.87 14.11
CA ARG A 93 -16.32 -2.89 15.09
C ARG A 93 -16.86 -2.27 16.38
N ALA A 94 -16.22 -1.24 16.93
CA ALA A 94 -16.69 -0.57 18.14
C ALA A 94 -18.07 0.11 17.96
N ALA A 95 -18.35 0.60 16.75
CA ALA A 95 -19.67 1.10 16.38
C ALA A 95 -20.71 -0.03 16.29
N MET A 96 -20.34 -1.19 15.73
CA MET A 96 -21.21 -2.38 15.62
C MET A 96 -21.54 -3.05 16.96
N ASP A 97 -20.65 -2.95 17.95
CA ASP A 97 -20.82 -3.49 19.30
C ASP A 97 -21.62 -2.54 20.23
N GLY A 98 -22.15 -1.43 19.70
CA GLY A 98 -23.02 -0.51 20.44
C GLY A 98 -22.32 0.31 21.52
N ARG A 99 -20.98 0.33 21.54
CA ARG A 99 -20.17 1.11 22.50
C ARG A 99 -19.66 2.44 21.93
N GLY A 100 -19.81 2.71 20.64
CA GLY A 100 -19.47 3.98 20.00
C GLY A 100 -20.69 4.57 19.30
N ALA A 101 -21.04 5.80 19.69
CA ALA A 101 -22.05 6.69 19.12
C ALA A 101 -22.75 6.17 17.85
N SER A 102 -23.97 5.68 18.04
CA SER A 102 -25.05 5.51 17.08
C SER A 102 -24.73 6.05 15.69
N GLY A 103 -24.78 5.21 14.65
CA GLY A 103 -24.73 5.66 13.26
C GLY A 103 -25.73 6.80 12.98
N ALA A 104 -26.84 6.90 13.72
CA ALA A 104 -27.75 8.03 13.64
C ALA A 104 -27.16 9.34 14.19
N GLN A 105 -26.31 9.32 15.23
CA GLN A 105 -25.62 10.51 15.75
C GLN A 105 -24.55 11.04 14.78
N LEU A 106 -23.83 10.14 14.10
CA LEU A 106 -22.82 10.53 13.11
C LEU A 106 -23.47 11.07 11.81
N LEU A 107 -24.60 10.48 11.40
CA LEU A 107 -25.44 10.99 10.30
C LEU A 107 -26.12 12.32 10.65
N HIS A 108 -26.53 12.52 11.90
CA HIS A 108 -27.03 13.82 12.37
C HIS A 108 -25.93 14.89 12.45
N ALA A 109 -24.72 14.52 12.88
CA ALA A 109 -23.58 15.44 12.92
C ALA A 109 -23.15 15.91 11.51
N LEU A 110 -23.43 15.11 10.47
CA LEU A 110 -23.25 15.47 9.06
C LEU A 110 -24.42 16.28 8.48
N GLY A 111 -25.44 16.63 9.28
CA GLY A 111 -26.53 17.52 8.89
C GLY A 111 -27.58 16.87 7.98
N LEU A 112 -27.66 15.54 7.94
CA LEU A 112 -28.63 14.86 7.09
C LEU A 112 -30.06 14.94 7.66
N PRO A 113 -31.09 15.16 6.82
CA PRO A 113 -32.48 15.25 7.27
C PRO A 113 -32.97 13.95 7.91
N GLU A 114 -33.79 14.05 8.95
CA GLU A 114 -34.30 12.92 9.75
C GLU A 114 -35.05 11.84 8.92
N GLY A 115 -35.61 12.23 7.77
CA GLY A 115 -36.23 11.30 6.81
C GLY A 115 -35.24 10.37 6.11
N TRP A 116 -34.01 10.83 5.84
CA TRP A 116 -32.94 10.00 5.26
C TRP A 116 -32.39 9.00 6.28
N VAL A 117 -32.28 9.42 7.55
CA VAL A 117 -31.91 8.53 8.65
C VAL A 117 -32.94 7.41 8.81
N ARG A 118 -34.24 7.71 8.67
CA ARG A 118 -35.29 6.67 8.67
C ARG A 118 -35.24 5.76 7.45
N HIS A 119 -35.00 6.26 6.24
CA HIS A 119 -34.82 5.40 5.06
C HIS A 119 -33.59 4.48 5.15
N LEU A 120 -32.51 4.94 5.76
CA LEU A 120 -31.33 4.13 6.05
C LEU A 120 -31.58 3.15 7.22
N ALA A 121 -32.37 3.55 8.22
CA ALA A 121 -32.71 2.72 9.38
C ALA A 121 -33.80 1.67 9.09
N ASP A 122 -34.72 1.96 8.16
CA ASP A 122 -35.73 1.00 7.69
C ASP A 122 -35.10 -0.10 6.83
N GLY A 123 -33.96 0.20 6.20
CA GLY A 123 -33.12 -0.73 5.44
C GLY A 123 -33.83 -1.36 4.24
N PRO A 124 -33.13 -1.67 3.14
CA PRO A 124 -33.61 -2.67 2.22
C PRO A 124 -33.60 -4.01 2.96
N ARG A 125 -34.71 -4.37 3.62
CA ARG A 125 -34.95 -5.74 4.07
C ARG A 125 -34.93 -6.60 2.81
N ALA A 126 -34.00 -7.55 2.76
CA ALA A 126 -33.64 -8.40 1.63
C ALA A 126 -32.61 -7.83 0.63
N LEU A 127 -31.44 -7.37 1.11
CA LEU A 127 -30.25 -7.78 0.37
C LEU A 127 -30.10 -9.29 0.59
N ASP A 128 -30.32 -10.06 -0.48
CA ASP A 128 -30.04 -11.49 -0.50
C ASP A 128 -28.59 -11.73 -0.06
N ARG A 129 -28.33 -12.83 0.66
CA ARG A 129 -27.01 -13.12 1.25
C ARG A 129 -25.91 -13.06 0.21
N ASP A 130 -26.18 -13.60 -0.98
CA ASP A 130 -25.25 -13.62 -2.11
C ASP A 130 -24.88 -12.21 -2.59
N ARG A 131 -25.82 -11.25 -2.53
CA ARG A 131 -25.55 -9.85 -2.88
C ARG A 131 -24.75 -9.14 -1.80
N LEU A 132 -24.99 -9.44 -0.53
CA LEU A 132 -24.23 -8.92 0.60
C LEU A 132 -22.78 -9.42 0.54
N GLU A 133 -22.58 -10.72 0.30
CA GLU A 133 -21.25 -11.31 0.12
C GLU A 133 -20.49 -10.66 -1.04
N LEU A 134 -21.16 -10.42 -2.19
CA LEU A 134 -20.57 -9.72 -3.33
C LEU A 134 -20.13 -8.30 -2.98
N VAL A 135 -21.01 -7.51 -2.37
CA VAL A 135 -20.73 -6.10 -2.03
C VAL A 135 -19.61 -6.00 -0.98
N LEU A 136 -19.64 -6.84 0.05
CA LEU A 136 -18.58 -6.89 1.07
C LEU A 136 -17.24 -7.32 0.48
N GLY A 137 -17.24 -8.31 -0.43
CA GLY A 137 -16.05 -8.73 -1.17
C GLY A 137 -15.46 -7.59 -2.00
N GLN A 138 -16.29 -6.87 -2.76
CA GLN A 138 -15.85 -5.70 -3.53
C GLN A 138 -15.26 -4.60 -2.64
N HIS A 139 -15.85 -4.36 -1.46
CA HIS A 139 -15.30 -3.39 -0.50
C HIS A 139 -13.96 -3.83 0.10
N GLU A 140 -13.77 -5.11 0.41
CA GLU A 140 -12.49 -5.65 0.88
C GLU A 140 -11.41 -5.46 -0.19
N GLU A 141 -11.71 -5.85 -1.44
CA GLU A 141 -10.80 -5.70 -2.56
C GLU A 141 -10.38 -4.23 -2.73
N ALA A 142 -11.33 -3.29 -2.75
CA ALA A 142 -11.04 -1.88 -2.88
C ALA A 142 -10.11 -1.36 -1.76
N ARG A 143 -10.35 -1.74 -0.50
CA ARG A 143 -9.52 -1.33 0.65
C ARG A 143 -8.10 -1.88 0.58
N LEU A 144 -7.92 -3.10 0.09
CA LEU A 144 -6.63 -3.79 0.09
C LEU A 144 -5.85 -3.63 -1.22
N THR A 145 -6.48 -3.21 -2.31
CA THR A 145 -5.86 -3.10 -3.64
C THR A 145 -4.58 -2.27 -3.61
N LEU A 146 -4.63 -1.11 -2.95
CA LEU A 146 -3.48 -0.22 -2.86
C LEU A 146 -2.30 -0.85 -2.10
N LEU A 147 -2.60 -1.51 -0.98
CA LEU A 147 -1.59 -2.23 -0.19
C LEU A 147 -0.95 -3.37 -0.99
N ARG A 148 -1.74 -4.10 -1.79
CA ARG A 148 -1.22 -5.14 -2.70
C ARG A 148 -0.30 -4.55 -3.78
N LEU A 149 -0.66 -3.39 -4.33
CA LEU A 149 0.16 -2.71 -5.33
C LEU A 149 1.51 -2.25 -4.76
N LEU A 150 1.49 -1.62 -3.58
CA LEU A 150 2.70 -1.24 -2.84
C LEU A 150 3.57 -2.45 -2.51
N LEU A 151 2.95 -3.56 -2.12
CA LEU A 151 3.65 -4.78 -1.75
C LEU A 151 4.45 -5.38 -2.93
N VAL A 152 3.89 -5.35 -4.15
CA VAL A 152 4.58 -5.78 -5.37
C VAL A 152 5.74 -4.84 -5.76
N ALA A 153 5.69 -3.57 -5.35
CA ALA A 153 6.75 -2.63 -5.69
C ALA A 153 8.09 -2.98 -5.02
N PHE A 154 8.10 -3.52 -3.79
CA PHE A 154 9.33 -3.84 -3.05
C PHE A 154 10.30 -4.78 -3.79
N PRO A 155 9.88 -5.97 -4.27
CA PRO A 155 10.77 -6.85 -5.03
C PRO A 155 11.20 -6.23 -6.37
N THR A 156 10.32 -5.46 -7.03
CA THR A 156 10.68 -4.76 -8.28
C THR A 156 11.76 -3.70 -8.04
N THR A 157 11.66 -2.93 -6.96
CA THR A 157 12.71 -1.98 -6.57
C THR A 157 14.00 -2.69 -6.18
N GLY A 158 13.92 -3.88 -5.56
CA GLY A 158 15.11 -4.71 -5.29
C GLY A 158 15.79 -5.21 -6.56
N PHE A 159 15.02 -5.61 -7.56
CA PHE A 159 15.54 -5.97 -8.89
C PHE A 159 16.18 -4.77 -9.60
N ILE A 160 15.66 -3.56 -9.45
CA ILE A 160 16.34 -2.35 -9.95
C ILE A 160 17.72 -2.19 -9.27
N GLY A 161 17.80 -2.47 -7.97
CA GLY A 161 19.05 -2.47 -7.22
C GLY A 161 20.07 -3.50 -7.74
N THR A 162 19.65 -4.70 -8.14
CA THR A 162 20.57 -5.68 -8.74
C THR A 162 21.09 -5.24 -10.09
N VAL A 163 20.23 -4.67 -10.95
CA VAL A 163 20.66 -4.14 -12.24
C VAL A 163 21.70 -3.04 -12.05
N LEU A 164 21.50 -2.16 -11.07
CA LEU A 164 22.47 -1.12 -10.75
C LEU A 164 23.79 -1.70 -10.21
N GLY A 165 23.71 -2.61 -9.23
CA GLY A 165 24.89 -3.24 -8.63
C GLY A 165 25.72 -4.03 -9.65
N ILE A 166 25.07 -4.84 -10.50
CA ILE A 166 25.74 -5.60 -11.57
C ILE A 166 26.40 -4.66 -12.59
N ARG A 167 25.72 -3.57 -12.98
CA ARG A 167 26.31 -2.56 -13.87
C ARG A 167 27.60 -2.00 -13.27
N THR A 168 27.61 -1.70 -11.97
CA THR A 168 28.81 -1.19 -11.29
C THR A 168 29.90 -2.26 -11.16
N ALA A 169 29.52 -3.52 -10.92
CA ALA A 169 30.44 -4.64 -10.79
C ALA A 169 31.22 -4.91 -12.08
N ILE A 170 30.62 -4.69 -13.25
CA ILE A 170 31.25 -4.96 -14.55
C ILE A 170 32.19 -3.82 -14.99
N ALA A 171 31.96 -2.58 -14.53
CA ALA A 171 32.73 -1.42 -14.98
C ALA A 171 34.26 -1.53 -14.76
N PRO A 172 34.78 -2.08 -13.64
CA PRO A 172 36.22 -2.28 -13.44
C PRO A 172 36.85 -3.28 -14.42
N LEU A 173 36.08 -4.24 -14.94
CA LEU A 173 36.57 -5.25 -15.87
C LEU A 173 36.78 -4.70 -17.29
N ASP A 174 35.96 -3.72 -17.69
CA ASP A 174 36.07 -3.02 -18.98
C ASP A 174 37.42 -2.28 -19.10
N ILE A 175 37.87 -1.70 -17.99
CA ILE A 175 39.16 -1.00 -17.89
C ILE A 175 40.35 -1.96 -18.08
N LEU A 176 40.24 -3.20 -17.56
CA LEU A 176 41.25 -4.24 -17.75
C LEU A 176 41.28 -4.79 -19.18
N ALA A 177 40.13 -4.90 -19.84
CA ALA A 177 40.05 -5.37 -21.21
C ALA A 177 40.72 -4.41 -22.21
N GLY A 178 40.78 -3.12 -21.89
CA GLY A 178 41.45 -2.09 -22.70
C GLY A 178 42.93 -1.88 -22.40
N ALA A 179 43.48 -2.49 -21.35
CA ALA A 179 44.86 -2.26 -20.90
C ALA A 179 45.77 -3.45 -21.24
N GLU A 180 46.52 -3.35 -22.35
CA GLU A 180 47.61 -4.29 -22.63
C GLU A 180 48.67 -4.22 -21.52
N GLY A 181 48.88 -5.34 -20.81
CA GLY A 181 49.91 -5.46 -19.76
C GLY A 181 49.46 -5.16 -18.33
N ALA A 182 48.15 -5.20 -18.02
CA ALA A 182 47.66 -5.00 -16.66
C ALA A 182 48.35 -5.92 -15.63
N GLY A 183 49.09 -5.32 -14.69
CA GLY A 183 49.78 -6.04 -13.63
C GLY A 183 48.83 -6.69 -12.61
N ALA A 184 49.31 -7.65 -11.83
CA ALA A 184 48.52 -8.42 -10.86
C ALA A 184 47.71 -7.55 -9.86
N GLY A 185 48.23 -6.36 -9.50
CA GLY A 185 47.51 -5.41 -8.64
C GLY A 185 46.27 -4.80 -9.28
N ALA A 186 46.29 -4.53 -10.59
CA ALA A 186 45.14 -4.00 -11.33
C ALA A 186 44.02 -5.05 -11.41
N VAL A 187 44.40 -6.31 -11.66
CA VAL A 187 43.46 -7.45 -11.66
C VAL A 187 42.81 -7.62 -10.29
N SER A 188 43.61 -7.60 -9.22
CA SER A 188 43.09 -7.74 -7.85
C SER A 188 42.15 -6.59 -7.47
N GLY A 189 42.49 -5.35 -7.81
CA GLY A 189 41.63 -4.19 -7.56
C GLY A 189 40.29 -4.27 -8.29
N ALA A 190 40.30 -4.70 -9.55
CA ALA A 190 39.05 -4.89 -10.28
C ALA A 190 38.18 -6.01 -9.73
N LEU A 191 38.78 -7.12 -9.29
CA LEU A 191 38.03 -8.19 -8.62
C LEU A 191 37.37 -7.71 -7.32
N VAL A 192 38.05 -6.87 -6.53
CA VAL A 192 37.43 -6.24 -5.35
C VAL A 192 36.25 -5.34 -5.75
N GLY A 193 36.41 -4.56 -6.82
CA GLY A 193 35.32 -3.73 -7.36
C GLY A 193 34.12 -4.54 -7.84
N VAL A 194 34.36 -5.67 -8.51
CA VAL A 194 33.31 -6.62 -8.95
C VAL A 194 32.55 -7.17 -7.74
N VAL A 195 33.27 -7.63 -6.72
CA VAL A 195 32.65 -8.19 -5.50
C VAL A 195 31.80 -7.14 -4.79
N SER A 196 32.27 -5.91 -4.67
CA SER A 196 31.52 -4.82 -4.03
C SER A 196 30.22 -4.45 -4.79
N GLY A 197 30.27 -4.38 -6.12
CA GLY A 197 29.07 -4.14 -6.93
C GLY A 197 28.06 -5.29 -6.82
N LEU A 198 28.55 -6.53 -6.71
CA LEU A 198 27.73 -7.71 -6.53
C LEU A 198 27.09 -7.79 -5.13
N GLU A 199 27.83 -7.43 -4.09
CA GLU A 199 27.31 -7.30 -2.72
C GLU A 199 26.13 -6.33 -2.69
N THR A 200 26.31 -5.15 -3.28
CA THR A 200 25.24 -4.13 -3.40
C THR A 200 24.01 -4.66 -4.14
N ALA A 201 24.22 -5.43 -5.22
CA ALA A 201 23.14 -6.06 -5.95
C ALA A 201 22.36 -7.04 -5.07
N PHE A 202 23.04 -7.91 -4.34
CA PHE A 202 22.37 -8.89 -3.49
C PHE A 202 21.64 -8.25 -2.31
N ASP A 203 22.23 -7.26 -1.65
CA ASP A 203 21.63 -6.60 -0.48
C ASP A 203 20.31 -5.94 -0.83
N THR A 204 20.27 -5.16 -1.92
CA THR A 204 19.04 -4.47 -2.36
C THR A 204 17.90 -5.42 -2.71
N THR A 205 18.21 -6.60 -3.26
CA THR A 205 17.20 -7.64 -3.52
C THR A 205 16.79 -8.39 -2.26
N LEU A 206 17.74 -8.72 -1.38
CA LEU A 206 17.45 -9.38 -0.11
C LEU A 206 16.48 -8.51 0.71
N VAL A 207 16.76 -7.22 0.82
CA VAL A 207 15.89 -6.26 1.51
C VAL A 207 14.50 -6.23 0.84
N GLY A 208 14.43 -6.11 -0.49
CA GLY A 208 13.15 -6.10 -1.21
C GLY A 208 12.30 -7.36 -0.97
N LEU A 209 12.92 -8.54 -0.99
CA LEU A 209 12.25 -9.81 -0.74
C LEU A 209 11.83 -9.97 0.73
N LEU A 210 12.66 -9.52 1.67
CA LEU A 210 12.33 -9.56 3.09
C LEU A 210 11.13 -8.65 3.40
N MET A 211 11.09 -7.45 2.82
CA MET A 211 9.95 -6.54 2.97
C MET A 211 8.68 -7.11 2.33
N LEU A 212 8.80 -7.75 1.16
CA LEU A 212 7.68 -8.48 0.56
C LEU A 212 7.16 -9.58 1.48
N LEU A 213 8.05 -10.39 2.07
CA LEU A 213 7.68 -11.47 2.97
C LEU A 213 6.91 -10.95 4.18
N VAL A 214 7.50 -10.00 4.91
CA VAL A 214 6.89 -9.40 6.10
C VAL A 214 5.58 -8.69 5.73
N GLY A 215 5.57 -7.90 4.66
CA GLY A 215 4.39 -7.19 4.19
C GLY A 215 3.25 -8.13 3.78
N SER A 216 3.57 -9.27 3.18
CA SER A 216 2.58 -10.31 2.82
C SER A 216 1.91 -10.88 4.06
N PHE A 217 2.68 -11.17 5.11
CA PHE A 217 2.13 -11.63 6.39
C PHE A 217 1.20 -10.60 7.03
N LEU A 218 1.62 -9.33 7.06
CA LEU A 218 0.82 -8.24 7.63
C LEU A 218 -0.48 -7.99 6.86
N LEU A 219 -0.40 -7.97 5.54
CA LEU A 219 -1.57 -7.82 4.68
C LEU A 219 -2.52 -9.02 4.81
N GLY A 220 -1.97 -10.23 4.91
CA GLY A 220 -2.71 -11.45 5.21
C GLY A 220 -3.47 -11.33 6.53
N ALA A 221 -2.82 -10.89 7.60
CA ALA A 221 -3.43 -10.68 8.91
C ALA A 221 -4.57 -9.65 8.87
N LEU A 222 -4.36 -8.51 8.18
CA LEU A 222 -5.41 -7.50 7.98
C LEU A 222 -6.60 -8.07 7.20
N SER A 223 -6.35 -8.82 6.13
CA SER A 223 -7.41 -9.44 5.32
C SER A 223 -8.23 -10.45 6.13
N MET A 224 -7.57 -11.22 7.02
CA MET A 224 -8.26 -12.12 7.95
C MET A 224 -9.14 -11.35 8.93
N ALA A 225 -8.66 -10.22 9.47
CA ALA A 225 -9.44 -9.37 10.35
C ALA A 225 -10.67 -8.76 9.65
N LEU A 226 -10.54 -8.34 8.40
CA LEU A 226 -11.66 -7.83 7.59
C LEU A 226 -12.70 -8.93 7.34
N ARG A 227 -12.27 -10.12 6.88
CA ARG A 227 -13.16 -11.26 6.64
C ARG A 227 -13.91 -11.71 7.89
N GLY A 228 -13.25 -11.71 9.05
CA GLY A 228 -13.91 -12.02 10.32
C GLY A 228 -15.07 -11.08 10.64
N MET A 229 -14.91 -9.78 10.37
CA MET A 229 -15.97 -8.78 10.55
C MET A 229 -17.12 -9.00 9.56
N HIS A 230 -16.81 -9.32 8.30
CA HIS A 230 -17.83 -9.65 7.30
C HIS A 230 -18.63 -10.91 7.68
N ALA A 231 -17.96 -11.94 8.20
CA ALA A 231 -18.63 -13.16 8.66
C ALA A 231 -19.61 -12.89 9.82
N GLU A 232 -19.23 -12.04 10.79
CA GLU A 232 -20.13 -11.63 11.88
C GLU A 232 -21.35 -10.86 11.37
N LEU A 233 -21.16 -9.99 10.38
CA LEU A 233 -22.27 -9.26 9.75
C LEU A 233 -23.24 -10.19 9.04
N LEU A 234 -22.74 -11.18 8.28
CA LEU A 234 -23.57 -12.15 7.58
C LEU A 234 -24.36 -13.07 8.52
N GLN A 235 -23.90 -13.29 9.76
CA GLN A 235 -24.64 -14.07 10.74
C GLN A 235 -25.77 -13.26 11.41
N ARG A 236 -25.70 -11.92 11.39
CA ARG A 236 -26.71 -11.05 12.01
C ARG A 236 -27.95 -10.82 11.13
N TRP A 237 -27.87 -11.14 9.84
CA TRP A 237 -28.94 -10.97 8.85
C TRP A 237 -29.36 -12.31 8.25
#